data_AF-A0AB36NZI6-F1
#
_entry.id   AF-A0AB36NZI6-F1
#
_cell.length_a   1.000
_cell.length_b   1.000
_cell.length_c   1.000
_cell.angle_alpha   90.00
_cell.angle_beta   90.00
_cell.angle_gamma   90.00
#
_symmetry.space_group_name_H-M   'P 1'
#
loop_
_entity.id
_entity.type
_entity.pdbx_description
1 polymer ?
#
loop_
_entity_poly.entity_id
_entity_poly.type
_entity_poly.pdbx_seq_one_letter_code
_entity_poly.pdbx_strand_id
1 'polypeptide(L)'
;MKSNTYVLTKINELANAIPQLTIRYEYDQSCDSHFVEVSPINEFESNKKYIALEKEIRLEFINLFPFDILTFISEDDGIVLECPILIKSKFRSKETNKKFDLEDIISALFKDYIVDWPNTSFEKIQNPEVYTIADTTLETVKLDYDCDSIDNDYLLAA
;
A
#
# COMPACT_ATOMS: atom_id res chain seq x y z
N MET A 1 5.92 7.46 -10.77
CA MET A 1 4.78 6.68 -10.22
C MET A 1 5.36 5.70 -9.21
N LYS A 2 4.72 5.44 -8.07
CA LYS A 2 5.16 4.38 -7.14
C LYS A 2 4.63 3.03 -7.62
N SER A 3 5.37 1.94 -7.37
CA SER A 3 5.02 0.57 -7.79
C SER A 3 3.66 0.14 -7.25
N ASN A 4 3.37 0.43 -5.97
CA ASN A 4 2.06 0.15 -5.36
C ASN A 4 0.90 0.83 -6.11
N THR A 5 1.08 2.08 -6.53
CA THR A 5 0.07 2.85 -7.25
C THR A 5 -0.14 2.25 -8.64
N TYR A 6 0.95 1.81 -9.29
CA TYR A 6 0.90 1.10 -10.56
C TYR A 6 0.13 -0.22 -10.44
N VAL A 7 0.48 -1.06 -9.47
CA VAL A 7 -0.19 -2.35 -9.25
C VAL A 7 -1.67 -2.13 -8.98
N LEU A 8 -2.03 -1.23 -8.06
CA LEU A 8 -3.42 -0.84 -7.77
C LEU A 8 -4.18 -0.38 -9.03
N THR A 9 -3.52 0.35 -9.93
CA THR A 9 -4.15 0.81 -11.18
C THR A 9 -4.42 -0.37 -12.12
N LYS A 10 -3.41 -1.21 -12.35
CA LYS A 10 -3.51 -2.35 -13.28
C LYS A 10 -4.48 -3.42 -12.79
N ILE A 11 -4.54 -3.69 -11.49
CA ILE A 11 -5.51 -4.65 -10.95
C ILE A 11 -6.94 -4.11 -11.00
N ASN A 12 -7.15 -2.78 -10.90
CA ASN A 12 -8.47 -2.18 -11.14
C ASN A 12 -8.89 -2.32 -12.61
N GLU A 13 -7.97 -2.08 -13.55
CA GLU A 13 -8.20 -2.30 -14.98
C GLU A 13 -8.53 -3.78 -15.27
N LEU A 14 -7.77 -4.70 -14.68
CA LEU A 14 -7.96 -6.14 -14.79
C LEU A 14 -9.33 -6.58 -14.27
N ALA A 15 -9.70 -6.11 -13.07
CA ALA A 15 -10.99 -6.38 -12.44
C ALA A 15 -12.15 -5.84 -13.29
N ASN A 16 -11.98 -4.72 -13.98
CA ASN A 16 -12.97 -4.15 -14.90
C ASN A 16 -13.04 -4.93 -16.22
N ALA A 17 -11.90 -5.37 -16.75
CA ALA A 17 -11.82 -6.14 -17.98
C ALA A 17 -12.40 -7.57 -17.83
N ILE A 18 -12.36 -8.13 -16.62
CA ILE A 18 -12.83 -9.48 -16.30
C ILE A 18 -13.69 -9.43 -15.03
N PRO A 19 -14.98 -9.04 -15.14
CA PRO A 19 -15.82 -8.76 -13.98
C PRO A 19 -16.09 -9.95 -13.05
N GLN A 20 -15.83 -11.18 -13.50
CA GLN A 20 -15.94 -12.37 -12.67
C GLN A 20 -14.76 -12.57 -11.70
N LEU A 21 -13.66 -11.83 -11.85
CA LEU A 21 -12.54 -11.90 -10.92
C LEU A 21 -12.87 -11.20 -9.60
N THR A 22 -12.44 -11.85 -8.53
CA THR A 22 -12.24 -11.27 -7.20
C THR A 22 -10.74 -11.15 -7.01
N ILE A 23 -10.27 -9.96 -6.63
CA ILE A 23 -8.83 -9.69 -6.49
C ILE A 23 -8.57 -9.12 -5.10
N ARG A 24 -7.64 -9.76 -4.39
CA ARG A 24 -7.05 -9.29 -3.13
C ARG A 24 -5.60 -8.90 -3.40
N TYR A 25 -5.17 -7.80 -2.80
CA TYR A 25 -3.84 -7.26 -3.01
C TYR A 25 -3.16 -6.95 -1.69
N GLU A 26 -1.91 -7.35 -1.54
CA GLU A 26 -1.07 -7.01 -0.41
C GLU A 26 0.29 -6.50 -0.87
N TYR A 27 0.86 -5.58 -0.10
CA TYR A 27 2.23 -5.13 -0.26
C TYR A 27 2.99 -5.40 1.03
N ASP A 28 3.94 -6.33 0.95
CA ASP A 28 4.91 -6.56 2.00
C ASP A 28 6.06 -5.57 1.83
N GLN A 29 6.10 -4.59 2.73
CA GLN A 29 7.12 -3.54 2.78
C GLN A 29 8.49 -4.07 3.20
N SER A 30 8.55 -5.22 3.87
CA SER A 30 9.81 -5.80 4.36
C SER A 30 10.66 -6.34 3.22
N CYS A 31 10.02 -6.77 2.14
CA CYS A 31 10.65 -7.45 1.00
C CYS A 31 10.31 -6.79 -0.35
N ASP A 32 9.76 -5.57 -0.35
CA ASP A 32 9.30 -4.86 -1.55
C ASP A 32 8.48 -5.75 -2.50
N SER A 33 7.56 -6.53 -1.91
CA SER A 33 6.86 -7.62 -2.59
C SER A 33 5.36 -7.34 -2.68
N HIS A 34 4.85 -7.39 -3.91
CA HIS A 34 3.44 -7.24 -4.26
C HIS A 34 2.81 -8.61 -4.48
N PHE A 35 1.79 -8.94 -3.71
CA PHE A 35 1.01 -10.16 -3.87
C PHE A 35 -0.38 -9.81 -4.39
N VAL A 36 -0.76 -10.41 -5.52
CA VAL A 36 -2.08 -10.24 -6.13
C VAL A 36 -2.74 -11.62 -6.17
N GLU A 37 -3.63 -11.86 -5.21
CA GLU A 37 -4.45 -13.07 -5.17
C GLU A 37 -5.68 -12.89 -6.06
N VAL A 38 -5.92 -13.89 -6.92
CA VAL A 38 -6.98 -13.87 -7.93
C VAL A 38 -7.87 -15.09 -7.77
N SER A 39 -9.17 -14.83 -7.61
CA SER A 39 -10.23 -15.85 -7.54
C SER A 39 -11.30 -15.58 -8.59
N PRO A 40 -12.03 -16.61 -9.06
CA PRO A 40 -11.88 -18.03 -8.73
C PRO A 40 -10.71 -18.67 -9.48
N ILE A 41 -10.16 -19.77 -8.93
CA ILE A 41 -9.02 -20.50 -9.52
C ILE A 41 -9.21 -20.87 -11.01
N ASN A 42 -10.43 -21.23 -11.42
CA ASN A 42 -10.73 -21.55 -12.81
C ASN A 42 -10.43 -20.38 -13.77
N GLU A 43 -10.69 -19.14 -13.34
CA GLU A 43 -10.38 -17.97 -14.16
C GLU A 43 -8.88 -17.70 -14.16
N PHE A 44 -8.19 -17.91 -13.03
CA PHE A 44 -6.74 -17.79 -12.93
C PHE A 44 -6.01 -18.75 -13.90
N GLU A 45 -6.40 -20.02 -13.94
CA GLU A 45 -5.67 -21.05 -14.70
C GLU A 45 -6.07 -21.14 -16.17
N SER A 46 -7.35 -20.87 -16.49
CA SER A 46 -7.90 -21.22 -17.81
C SER A 46 -8.39 -20.04 -18.63
N ASN A 47 -8.57 -18.85 -18.04
CA ASN A 47 -9.01 -17.68 -18.78
C ASN A 47 -7.85 -17.08 -19.60
N LYS A 48 -7.86 -17.37 -20.90
CA LYS A 48 -6.84 -16.86 -21.85
C LYS A 48 -6.72 -15.33 -21.86
N LYS A 49 -7.81 -14.60 -21.61
CA LYS A 49 -7.78 -13.14 -21.53
C LYS A 49 -7.04 -12.69 -20.27
N TYR A 50 -7.32 -13.32 -19.12
CA TYR A 50 -6.61 -13.06 -17.87
C TYR A 50 -5.11 -13.35 -18.04
N ILE A 51 -4.74 -14.52 -18.53
CA ILE A 51 -3.33 -14.93 -18.71
C ILE A 51 -2.57 -13.94 -19.61
N ALA A 52 -3.20 -13.45 -20.67
CA ALA A 52 -2.60 -12.45 -21.55
C ALA A 52 -2.36 -11.11 -20.84
N LEU A 53 -3.37 -10.62 -20.10
CA LEU A 53 -3.27 -9.37 -19.33
C LEU A 53 -2.26 -9.48 -18.18
N GLU A 54 -2.27 -10.57 -17.42
CA GLU A 54 -1.31 -10.83 -16.35
C GLU A 54 0.13 -10.79 -16.89
N LYS A 55 0.38 -11.45 -18.03
CA LYS A 55 1.68 -11.44 -18.68
C LYS A 55 2.12 -10.03 -19.09
N GLU A 56 1.21 -9.24 -19.66
CA GLU A 56 1.48 -7.85 -20.04
C GLU A 56 1.84 -7.01 -18.80
N ILE A 57 1.02 -7.09 -17.74
CA ILE A 57 1.25 -6.38 -16.48
C ILE A 57 2.61 -6.77 -15.89
N ARG A 58 2.95 -8.07 -15.84
CA ARG A 58 4.24 -8.54 -15.30
C ARG A 58 5.42 -8.00 -16.10
N LEU A 59 5.35 -8.05 -17.43
CA LEU A 59 6.43 -7.55 -18.29
C LEU A 59 6.62 -6.04 -18.15
N GLU A 60 5.52 -5.27 -18.15
CA GLU A 60 5.57 -3.82 -17.95
C GLU A 60 6.08 -3.48 -16.54
N PHE A 61 5.67 -4.23 -15.51
CA PHE A 61 6.12 -4.04 -14.13
C PHE A 61 7.63 -4.24 -13.98
N ILE A 62 8.18 -5.34 -14.50
CA ILE A 62 9.63 -5.64 -14.42
C ILE A 62 10.46 -4.52 -15.07
N ASN A 63 9.96 -3.94 -16.17
CA ASN A 63 10.66 -2.84 -16.85
C ASN A 63 10.62 -1.52 -16.07
N LEU A 64 9.53 -1.26 -15.34
CA LEU A 64 9.34 -0.01 -14.59
C LEU A 64 9.92 -0.08 -13.17
N PHE A 65 9.91 -1.25 -12.55
CA PHE A 65 10.25 -1.48 -11.14
C PHE A 65 11.14 -2.72 -11.00
N PRO A 66 12.40 -2.67 -11.48
CA PRO A 66 13.27 -3.85 -11.54
C PRO A 66 13.72 -4.39 -10.16
N PHE A 67 13.49 -3.63 -9.09
CA PHE A 67 13.87 -4.01 -7.72
C PHE A 67 12.67 -4.48 -6.88
N ASP A 68 11.45 -4.32 -7.37
CA ASP A 68 10.23 -4.73 -6.68
C ASP A 68 9.78 -6.09 -7.22
N ILE A 69 9.10 -6.87 -6.39
CA ILE A 69 8.60 -8.20 -6.78
C ILE A 69 7.10 -8.13 -7.00
N LEU A 70 6.60 -8.68 -8.11
CA LEU A 70 5.16 -8.82 -8.37
C LEU A 70 4.78 -10.27 -8.62
N THR A 71 3.98 -10.81 -7.71
CA THR A 71 3.54 -12.20 -7.74
C THR A 71 2.01 -12.26 -7.82
N PHE A 72 1.52 -12.96 -8.83
CA PHE A 72 0.11 -13.32 -8.95
C PHE A 72 -0.07 -14.72 -8.38
N ILE A 73 -1.05 -14.90 -7.52
CA ILE A 73 -1.33 -16.15 -6.83
C ILE A 73 -2.81 -16.51 -6.94
N SER A 74 -3.11 -17.79 -6.86
CA SER A 74 -4.46 -18.31 -6.75
C SER A 74 -4.87 -18.47 -5.28
N GLU A 75 -6.16 -18.66 -5.04
CA GLU A 75 -6.70 -19.03 -3.72
C GLU A 75 -6.21 -20.38 -3.18
N ASP A 76 -5.57 -21.22 -4.01
CA ASP A 76 -5.06 -22.56 -3.64
C ASP A 76 -3.53 -22.60 -3.50
N ASP A 77 -2.83 -21.48 -3.68
CA ASP A 77 -1.35 -21.43 -3.64
C ASP A 77 -0.78 -21.55 -2.20
N GLY A 78 -1.66 -21.64 -1.19
CA GLY A 78 -1.27 -21.81 0.23
C GLY A 78 -0.61 -20.57 0.86
N ILE A 79 -0.54 -19.46 0.13
CA ILE A 79 -0.03 -18.19 0.62
C ILE A 79 -1.16 -17.44 1.32
N VAL A 80 -0.94 -17.05 2.57
CA VAL A 80 -1.89 -16.26 3.36
C VAL A 80 -1.49 -14.80 3.28
N LEU A 81 -2.39 -13.97 2.75
CA LEU A 81 -2.27 -12.51 2.81
C LEU A 81 -2.72 -12.03 4.21
N GLU A 82 -1.82 -11.38 4.95
CA GLU A 82 -2.04 -10.92 6.32
C GLU A 82 -3.00 -9.71 6.40
N CYS A 83 -2.79 -8.70 5.56
CA CYS A 83 -3.53 -7.44 5.56
C CYS A 83 -3.90 -6.97 4.14
N PRO A 84 -4.68 -7.75 3.37
CA PRO A 84 -4.93 -7.42 1.98
C PRO A 84 -6.02 -6.36 1.80
N ILE A 85 -5.83 -5.55 0.78
CA ILE A 85 -6.84 -4.66 0.20
C ILE A 85 -7.69 -5.48 -0.77
N LEU A 86 -8.99 -5.58 -0.48
CA LEU A 86 -9.96 -6.19 -1.40
C LEU A 86 -10.44 -5.15 -2.41
N ILE A 87 -10.31 -5.47 -3.71
CA ILE A 87 -10.64 -4.51 -4.78
C ILE A 87 -11.95 -4.84 -5.49
N LYS A 88 -12.27 -6.13 -5.65
CA LYS A 88 -13.53 -6.53 -6.26
C LYS A 88 -13.98 -7.85 -5.67
N SER A 89 -15.28 -7.96 -5.43
CA SER A 89 -15.98 -9.20 -5.09
C SER A 89 -17.37 -9.16 -5.69
N LYS A 90 -17.81 -10.28 -6.29
CA LYS A 90 -19.24 -10.51 -6.52
C LYS A 90 -19.82 -11.10 -5.24
N PHE A 91 -20.31 -10.24 -4.34
CA PHE A 91 -21.12 -10.70 -3.21
C PHE A 91 -22.30 -11.52 -3.75
N ARG A 92 -22.35 -12.83 -3.48
CA ARG A 92 -23.62 -13.57 -3.36
C ARG A 92 -24.07 -13.44 -1.91
N SER A 93 -24.57 -12.27 -1.52
CA SER A 93 -25.34 -12.20 -0.27
C SER A 93 -26.76 -12.71 -0.55
N LYS A 94 -27.18 -13.76 0.17
CA LYS A 94 -28.50 -13.68 0.79
C LYS A 94 -28.42 -12.47 1.73
N GLU A 95 -29.01 -11.36 1.32
CA GLU A 95 -29.05 -10.13 2.10
C GLU A 95 -29.53 -10.44 3.53
N THR A 96 -28.67 -10.17 4.52
CA THR A 96 -29.16 -9.65 5.78
C THR A 96 -28.58 -8.26 5.90
N ASN A 97 -29.40 -7.27 5.57
CA ASN A 97 -29.06 -5.85 5.69
C ASN A 97 -28.81 -5.53 7.16
N LYS A 98 -27.57 -5.70 7.64
CA LYS A 98 -27.11 -5.00 8.83
C LYS A 98 -26.47 -3.70 8.36
N LYS A 99 -27.18 -2.60 8.63
CA LYS A 99 -26.70 -1.24 8.46
C LYS A 99 -25.55 -1.05 9.45
N PHE A 100 -24.32 -1.05 8.95
CA PHE A 100 -23.16 -0.66 9.77
C PHE A 100 -23.07 0.86 9.76
N ASP A 101 -22.95 1.45 10.94
CA ASP A 101 -22.77 2.89 11.07
C ASP A 101 -21.31 3.24 10.74
N LEU A 102 -21.06 4.45 10.24
CA LEU A 102 -19.70 4.89 9.88
C LEU A 102 -18.76 4.82 11.10
N GLU A 103 -19.30 5.04 12.31
CA GLU A 103 -18.54 4.91 13.56
C GLU A 103 -18.09 3.47 13.86
N ASP A 104 -18.85 2.46 13.47
CA ASP A 104 -18.47 1.05 13.66
C ASP A 104 -17.27 0.68 12.79
N ILE A 105 -17.25 1.20 11.55
CA ILE A 105 -16.17 0.98 10.59
C ILE A 105 -14.89 1.69 11.06
N ILE A 106 -15.01 2.96 11.48
CA ILE A 106 -13.87 3.73 12.01
C ILE A 106 -13.33 3.06 13.28
N SER A 107 -14.19 2.63 14.20
CA SER A 107 -13.77 1.98 15.44
C SER A 107 -13.09 0.63 15.19
N ALA A 108 -13.51 -0.12 14.16
CA ALA A 108 -12.86 -1.37 13.77
C ALA A 108 -11.49 -1.13 13.13
N LEU A 109 -11.34 -0.06 12.34
CA LEU A 109 -10.09 0.24 11.62
C LEU A 109 -9.00 0.87 12.50
N PHE A 110 -9.39 1.62 13.54
CA PHE A 110 -8.44 2.39 14.36
C PHE A 110 -8.30 1.90 15.81
N LYS A 111 -8.83 0.71 16.14
CA LYS A 111 -8.80 0.15 17.50
C LYS A 111 -7.38 0.04 18.07
N ASP A 112 -6.39 -0.17 17.21
CA ASP A 112 -4.99 -0.35 17.60
C ASP A 112 -4.15 0.93 17.45
N TYR A 113 -4.75 2.03 16.95
CA TYR A 113 -4.08 3.30 16.67
C TYR A 113 -4.40 4.41 17.67
N ILE A 114 -5.21 4.13 18.70
CA ILE A 114 -5.41 5.07 19.81
C ILE A 114 -4.18 5.01 20.72
N VAL A 115 -3.14 5.75 20.33
CA VAL A 115 -2.12 6.22 21.27
C VAL A 115 -2.81 7.27 22.13
N ASP A 116 -2.85 7.06 23.44
CA ASP A 116 -3.35 8.04 24.43
C ASP A 116 -2.57 9.36 24.25
N TRP A 117 -3.13 10.28 23.45
CA TRP A 117 -2.62 11.63 23.39
C TRP A 117 -2.98 12.29 24.73
N PRO A 118 -2.00 12.71 25.54
CA PRO A 118 -2.32 13.33 26.82
C PRO A 118 -3.15 14.58 26.56
N ASN A 119 -4.28 14.67 27.27
CA ASN A 119 -5.20 15.79 27.28
C ASN A 119 -4.45 17.10 27.57
N THR A 120 -3.96 17.79 26.52
CA THR A 120 -3.61 19.20 26.61
C THR A 120 -4.91 19.98 26.54
N SER A 121 -5.38 20.34 27.72
CA SER A 121 -6.44 21.32 27.97
C SER A 121 -6.25 22.56 27.09
N PHE A 122 -7.13 22.73 26.11
CA PHE A 122 -7.34 24.03 25.47
C PHE A 122 -8.03 24.95 26.49
N GLU A 123 -7.24 25.60 27.33
CA GLU A 123 -7.72 26.80 28.00
C GLU A 123 -7.92 27.89 26.95
N LYS A 124 -9.17 28.36 26.87
CA LYS A 124 -9.57 29.55 26.11
C LYS A 124 -8.73 30.74 26.58
N ILE A 125 -7.83 31.24 25.76
CA ILE A 125 -7.33 32.62 25.93
C ILE A 125 -8.23 33.54 25.12
N GLN A 126 -9.17 34.18 25.82
CA GLN A 126 -9.81 35.42 25.40
C GLN A 126 -8.85 36.59 25.73
N ASN A 127 -8.25 37.24 24.74
CA ASN A 127 -8.48 38.66 24.43
C ASN A 127 -7.53 39.21 23.35
N PRO A 128 -7.92 40.28 22.63
CA PRO A 128 -7.23 40.81 21.46
C PRO A 128 -6.33 41.99 21.82
N GLU A 129 -5.02 41.90 21.58
CA GLU A 129 -4.18 43.09 21.44
C GLU A 129 -3.16 42.93 20.30
N VAL A 130 -3.26 43.91 19.42
CA VAL A 130 -2.36 44.40 18.36
C VAL A 130 -0.87 44.05 18.58
N TYR A 131 -0.16 43.64 17.53
CA TYR A 131 1.03 44.29 16.93
C TYR A 131 1.93 43.32 16.13
N THR A 132 2.16 43.73 14.87
CA THR A 132 3.37 43.58 14.02
C THR A 132 3.95 42.20 13.68
N ILE A 133 3.88 41.89 12.38
CA ILE A 133 4.86 41.13 11.60
C ILE A 133 6.27 41.67 11.84
N ALA A 134 7.16 40.82 12.37
CA ALA A 134 8.60 41.00 12.35
C ALA A 134 9.30 39.63 12.30
N ASP A 135 10.37 39.59 11.53
CA ASP A 135 11.20 38.46 11.14
C ASP A 135 11.50 37.43 12.23
N THR A 136 11.49 36.15 11.85
CA THR A 136 12.36 35.17 12.51
C THR A 136 12.94 34.24 11.45
N THR A 137 14.25 34.41 11.28
CA THR A 137 15.19 33.66 10.47
C THR A 137 15.07 32.15 10.68
N LEU A 138 14.89 31.40 9.59
CA LEU A 138 15.14 29.96 9.51
C LEU A 138 16.64 29.71 9.73
N GLU A 139 17.03 29.27 10.92
CA GLU A 139 18.35 28.67 11.11
C GLU A 139 18.39 27.34 10.35
N THR A 140 19.18 27.31 9.29
CA THR A 140 19.56 26.08 8.59
C THR A 140 20.41 25.23 9.51
N VAL A 141 19.89 24.08 9.94
CA VAL A 141 20.70 23.02 10.55
C VAL A 141 21.67 22.51 9.48
N LYS A 142 22.96 22.84 9.63
CA LYS A 142 24.04 22.20 8.89
C LYS A 142 24.21 20.79 9.44
N LEU A 143 23.95 19.79 8.60
CA LEU A 143 24.42 18.43 8.85
C LEU A 143 25.84 18.35 8.27
N ASP A 144 26.83 18.42 9.15
CA ASP A 144 28.22 18.17 8.81
C ASP A 144 28.38 16.65 8.59
N TYR A 145 28.46 16.25 7.32
CA TYR A 145 28.88 14.90 6.94
C TYR A 145 30.41 14.84 7.04
N ASP A 146 30.93 14.21 8.10
CA ASP A 146 32.32 13.76 8.15
C ASP A 146 32.49 12.62 7.12
N CYS A 147 33.01 13.00 5.96
CA CYS A 147 33.36 12.10 4.87
C CYS A 147 34.85 11.73 4.97
N ASP A 148 35.25 11.03 6.02
CA ASP A 148 36.61 10.49 6.17
C ASP A 148 36.58 9.09 6.81
N SER A 149 36.24 8.07 6.01
CA SER A 149 36.89 6.75 6.06
C SER A 149 36.49 5.92 4.84
N ILE A 150 37.19 6.15 3.74
CA ILE A 150 37.33 5.16 2.66
C ILE A 150 38.25 4.06 3.23
N ASP A 151 37.69 2.95 3.69
CA ASP A 151 38.45 1.71 3.83
C ASP A 151 38.23 0.89 2.55
N ASN A 152 39.30 0.91 1.76
CA ASN A 152 39.43 0.40 0.43
C ASN A 152 39.96 -1.04 0.50
N ASP A 153 39.12 -2.00 0.93
CA ASP A 153 39.47 -3.43 0.93
C ASP A 153 38.89 -4.14 -0.30
N TYR A 154 39.15 -3.58 -1.48
CA TYR A 154 39.31 -4.36 -2.69
C TYR A 154 40.81 -4.61 -2.86
N LEU A 155 41.27 -5.85 -2.68
CA LEU A 155 42.32 -6.47 -3.50
C LEU A 155 42.60 -7.93 -3.06
N LEU A 156 42.58 -8.82 -4.07
CA LEU A 156 43.35 -10.07 -4.20
C LEU A 156 42.97 -11.28 -3.34
N ALA A 157 42.22 -12.19 -3.96
CA ALA A 157 42.64 -13.59 -4.01
C ALA A 157 42.36 -14.14 -5.41
N ALA A 158 43.45 -14.46 -6.09
CA ALA A 158 43.54 -15.15 -7.38
C ALA A 158 43.28 -16.65 -7.23
#